data_AF-A0A015NKK9-F1
#
_entry.id   AF-A0A015NKK9-F1
#
_cell.length_a   1.000
_cell.length_b   1.000
_cell.length_c   1.000
_cell.angle_alpha   90.00
_cell.angle_beta   90.00
_cell.angle_gamma   90.00
#
_symmetry.space_group_name_H-M   'P 1'
#
loop_
_entity.id
_entity.type
_entity.pdbx_description
1 polymer ?
#
loop_
_entity_poly.entity_id
_entity_poly.type
_entity_poly.pdbx_seq_one_letter_code
_entity_poly.pdbx_strand_id
1 'polypeptide(L)'
;MTCSKIFSGDLPELTEEIIQYFRKDFSTLYSCILINRLWCRLAIPLLWEDPFSKKYPENHHFIEIYLSKLNEDVKTKLYLYGVNNDLVSSNTLFNYPSFIKYLDIDKILNSIQTWVDTLVGKNQEKLVNLIYRSLLEMFIENEGNLHSFEVVLSTRYNYFNNSIDLILQNPNFAYNIRNLELRIINSIFLC
;
A
#
# COMPACT_ATOMS: atom_id res chain seq x y z
N MET A 1 -29.29 -35.84 -1.76
CA MET A 1 -28.53 -35.90 -0.49
C MET A 1 -28.18 -34.48 -0.09
N THR A 2 -28.99 -33.92 0.81
CA THR A 2 -28.90 -32.53 1.25
C THR A 2 -28.11 -32.54 2.56
N CYS A 3 -26.79 -32.42 2.47
CA CYS A 3 -25.96 -32.29 3.67
C CYS A 3 -26.24 -30.93 4.31
N SER A 4 -26.69 -31.01 5.55
CA SER A 4 -27.11 -29.94 6.46
C SER A 4 -26.01 -28.91 6.70
N LYS A 5 -26.33 -27.64 6.43
CA LYS A 5 -25.55 -26.43 6.74
C LYS A 5 -25.59 -26.02 8.23
N ILE A 6 -25.85 -26.94 9.15
CA ILE A 6 -26.38 -26.55 10.47
C ILE A 6 -25.35 -26.49 11.62
N PHE A 7 -24.11 -26.98 11.47
CA PHE A 7 -23.04 -26.67 12.44
C PHE A 7 -21.66 -26.77 11.78
N SER A 8 -21.00 -25.64 11.47
CA SER A 8 -19.56 -25.64 11.15
C SER A 8 -18.67 -25.28 12.33
N GLY A 9 -19.22 -25.02 13.53
CA GLY A 9 -18.41 -24.72 14.73
C GLY A 9 -17.54 -23.45 14.64
N ASP A 10 -17.53 -22.77 13.50
CA ASP A 10 -16.90 -21.48 13.34
C ASP A 10 -17.79 -20.44 14.04
N LEU A 11 -17.24 -19.79 15.06
CA LEU A 11 -17.77 -18.54 15.62
C LEU A 11 -17.03 -17.40 14.88
N PRO A 12 -17.55 -16.95 13.72
CA PRO A 12 -16.86 -15.95 12.91
C PRO A 12 -16.63 -14.65 13.69
N GLU A 13 -17.52 -14.29 14.60
CA GLU A 13 -17.40 -13.12 15.47
C GLU A 13 -16.18 -13.25 16.39
N LEU A 14 -16.00 -14.40 17.04
CA LEU A 14 -14.81 -14.64 17.87
C LEU A 14 -13.53 -14.67 17.05
N THR A 15 -13.60 -15.22 15.84
CA THR A 15 -12.44 -15.27 14.93
C THR A 15 -12.03 -13.86 14.50
N GLU A 16 -13.00 -13.00 14.23
CA GLU A 16 -12.79 -11.59 13.90
C GLU A 16 -12.21 -10.81 15.08
N GLU A 17 -12.58 -11.12 16.32
CA GLU A 17 -11.94 -10.53 17.51
C GLU A 17 -10.50 -11.03 17.71
N ILE A 18 -10.29 -12.35 17.63
CA ILE A 18 -8.98 -12.98 17.84
C ILE A 18 -7.94 -12.42 16.86
N ILE A 19 -8.31 -12.26 15.59
CA ILE A 19 -7.35 -11.84 14.58
C ILE A 19 -6.87 -10.40 14.77
N GLN A 20 -7.63 -9.54 15.45
CA GLN A 20 -7.20 -8.17 15.77
C GLN A 20 -5.99 -8.16 16.71
N TYR A 21 -5.85 -9.16 17.57
CA TYR A 21 -4.67 -9.28 18.45
C TYR A 21 -3.39 -9.55 17.65
N PHE A 22 -3.50 -10.08 16.44
CA PHE A 22 -2.36 -10.34 15.54
C PHE A 22 -2.05 -9.18 14.60
N ARG A 23 -2.78 -8.05 14.66
CA ARG A 23 -2.63 -6.93 13.71
C ARG A 23 -1.17 -6.49 13.48
N LYS A 24 -0.32 -6.52 14.52
CA LYS A 24 1.11 -6.15 14.44
C LYS A 24 2.06 -7.35 14.30
N ASP A 25 1.54 -8.57 14.38
CA ASP A 25 2.30 -9.81 14.20
C ASP A 25 2.08 -10.36 12.78
N PHE A 26 2.85 -9.81 11.85
CA PHE A 26 2.79 -10.19 10.43
C PHE A 26 3.07 -11.68 10.21
N SER A 27 3.96 -12.29 10.99
CA SER A 27 4.29 -13.72 10.85
C SER A 27 3.08 -14.60 11.15
N THR A 28 2.36 -14.26 12.22
CA THR A 28 1.12 -14.94 12.59
C THR A 28 0.04 -14.68 11.55
N LEU A 29 -0.14 -13.43 11.10
CA LEU A 29 -1.11 -13.12 10.04
C LEU A 29 -0.84 -13.87 8.72
N TYR A 30 0.43 -14.03 8.33
CA TYR A 30 0.79 -14.84 7.16
C TYR A 30 0.39 -16.30 7.34
N SER A 31 0.58 -16.85 8.54
CA SER A 31 0.14 -18.21 8.87
C SER A 31 -1.38 -18.32 8.85
N CYS A 32 -2.10 -17.31 9.35
CA CYS A 32 -3.58 -17.24 9.31
C CYS A 32 -4.13 -17.31 7.87
N ILE A 33 -3.48 -16.68 6.89
CA ILE A 33 -3.94 -16.74 5.50
C ILE A 33 -4.05 -18.17 4.98
N LEU A 34 -3.18 -19.07 5.46
CA LEU A 34 -3.05 -20.43 4.96
C LEU A 34 -4.01 -21.42 5.65
N ILE A 35 -4.71 -21.01 6.72
CA ILE A 35 -5.59 -21.89 7.49
C ILE A 35 -6.84 -22.27 6.68
N ASN A 36 -7.67 -21.27 6.34
CA ASN A 36 -8.87 -21.46 5.53
C ASN A 36 -9.35 -20.13 4.93
N ARG A 37 -10.45 -20.16 4.15
CA ARG A 37 -11.01 -18.98 3.47
C ARG A 37 -11.47 -17.86 4.42
N LEU A 38 -11.92 -18.19 5.63
CA LEU A 38 -12.36 -17.20 6.62
C LEU A 38 -11.16 -16.44 7.18
N TRP A 39 -10.15 -17.17 7.68
CA TRP A 39 -8.92 -16.57 8.21
C TRP A 39 -8.16 -15.77 7.13
N CYS A 40 -8.12 -16.27 5.89
CA CYS A 40 -7.59 -15.55 4.74
C CYS A 40 -8.26 -14.18 4.54
N ARG A 41 -9.60 -14.16 4.52
CA ARG A 41 -10.38 -12.92 4.32
C ARG A 41 -10.19 -11.91 5.44
N LEU A 42 -9.99 -12.37 6.67
CA LEU A 42 -9.78 -11.50 7.83
C LEU A 42 -8.32 -11.01 7.93
N ALA A 43 -7.34 -11.86 7.60
CA ALA A 43 -5.92 -11.55 7.73
C ALA A 43 -5.43 -10.58 6.65
N ILE A 44 -5.92 -10.71 5.42
CA ILE A 44 -5.46 -9.92 4.28
C ILE A 44 -5.65 -8.41 4.51
N PRO A 45 -6.82 -7.90 4.94
CA PRO A 45 -6.97 -6.47 5.23
C PRO A 45 -5.98 -5.96 6.28
N LEU A 46 -5.66 -6.75 7.31
CA LEU A 46 -4.69 -6.38 8.34
C LEU A 46 -3.24 -6.34 7.79
N LEU A 47 -2.88 -7.29 6.93
CA LEU A 47 -1.55 -7.33 6.31
C LEU A 47 -1.30 -6.19 5.32
N TRP A 48 -2.37 -5.63 4.76
CA TRP A 48 -2.34 -4.61 3.71
C TRP A 48 -2.76 -3.22 4.20
N GLU A 49 -2.94 -3.04 5.51
CA GLU A 49 -3.27 -1.73 6.09
C GLU A 49 -2.10 -0.74 6.01
N ASP A 50 -0.87 -1.24 6.12
CA ASP A 50 0.39 -0.48 6.01
C ASP A 50 1.51 -1.36 5.42
N PRO A 51 1.50 -1.60 4.09
CA PRO A 51 2.51 -2.44 3.45
C PRO A 51 3.90 -1.79 3.39
N PHE A 52 3.98 -0.45 3.46
CA PHE A 52 5.22 0.31 3.34
C PHE A 52 6.01 0.43 4.65
N SER A 53 5.38 0.18 5.80
CA SER A 53 6.07 0.10 7.11
C SER A 53 6.92 -1.14 7.34
N LYS A 54 6.79 -2.15 6.47
CA LYS A 54 7.46 -3.44 6.65
C LYS A 54 8.95 -3.28 6.41
N LYS A 55 9.73 -3.31 7.50
CA LYS A 55 11.20 -3.27 7.45
C LYS A 55 11.83 -4.53 6.84
N TYR A 56 11.12 -5.67 6.88
CA TYR A 56 11.62 -6.96 6.43
C TYR A 56 10.46 -7.88 5.98
N PRO A 57 10.66 -8.73 4.95
CA PRO A 57 11.85 -8.82 4.10
C PRO A 57 11.92 -7.70 3.05
N GLU A 58 13.07 -7.53 2.39
CA GLU A 58 13.32 -6.59 1.24
C GLU A 58 12.44 -6.86 0.01
N ASN A 59 11.37 -7.63 0.18
CA ASN A 59 10.49 -8.04 -0.88
C ASN A 59 9.46 -6.94 -1.16
N HIS A 60 9.78 -6.13 -2.16
CA HIS A 60 8.93 -5.07 -2.70
C HIS A 60 7.85 -5.61 -3.67
N HIS A 61 7.60 -6.92 -3.70
CA HIS A 61 6.58 -7.53 -4.56
C HIS A 61 5.16 -6.98 -4.35
N PHE A 62 4.89 -6.36 -3.19
CA PHE A 62 3.63 -5.65 -3.00
C PHE A 62 3.48 -4.45 -3.96
N ILE A 63 4.58 -3.81 -4.38
CA ILE A 63 4.58 -2.76 -5.40
C ILE A 63 4.16 -3.36 -6.74
N GLU A 64 4.71 -4.51 -7.13
CA GLU A 64 4.32 -5.22 -8.36
C GLU A 64 2.83 -5.58 -8.37
N ILE A 65 2.30 -6.04 -7.23
CA ILE A 65 0.87 -6.30 -7.07
C ILE A 65 0.04 -5.04 -7.37
N TYR A 66 0.42 -3.89 -6.84
CA TYR A 66 -0.26 -2.63 -7.15
C TYR A 66 -0.10 -2.24 -8.62
N LEU A 67 1.13 -2.25 -9.14
CA LEU A 67 1.40 -1.90 -10.53
C LEU A 67 0.58 -2.76 -11.50
N SER A 68 0.34 -4.02 -11.16
CA SER A 68 -0.47 -4.93 -11.99
C SER A 68 -1.92 -4.47 -12.21
N LYS A 69 -2.44 -3.64 -11.30
CA LYS A 69 -3.80 -3.07 -11.34
C LYS A 69 -3.88 -1.72 -12.03
N LEU A 70 -2.76 -1.14 -12.46
CA LEU A 70 -2.77 0.13 -13.17
C LEU A 70 -3.43 0.03 -14.55
N ASN A 71 -3.84 1.17 -15.08
CA ASN A 71 -4.36 1.27 -16.44
C ASN A 71 -3.24 1.05 -17.47
N GLU A 72 -3.60 0.51 -18.64
CA GLU A 72 -2.64 0.17 -19.70
C GLU A 72 -1.81 1.37 -20.20
N ASP A 73 -2.37 2.58 -20.17
CA ASP A 73 -1.64 3.81 -20.51
C ASP A 73 -0.46 4.07 -19.55
N VAL A 74 -0.66 3.80 -18.25
CA VAL A 74 0.39 3.96 -17.24
C VAL A 74 1.42 2.84 -17.38
N LYS A 75 0.98 1.60 -17.60
CA LYS A 75 1.87 0.46 -17.85
C LYS A 75 2.77 0.71 -19.07
N THR A 76 2.22 1.26 -20.14
CA THR A 76 2.99 1.63 -21.34
C THR A 76 4.08 2.65 -21.02
N LYS A 77 3.79 3.65 -20.16
CA LYS A 77 4.81 4.59 -19.70
C LYS A 77 5.89 3.91 -18.86
N LEU A 78 5.51 3.01 -17.94
CA LEU A 78 6.47 2.25 -17.12
C LEU A 78 7.41 1.40 -18.00
N TYR A 79 6.87 0.78 -19.05
CA TYR A 79 7.65 0.03 -20.03
C TYR A 79 8.72 0.88 -20.72
N LEU A 80 8.40 2.13 -21.09
CA LEU A 80 9.38 3.05 -21.67
C LEU A 80 10.53 3.39 -20.71
N TYR A 81 10.31 3.27 -19.40
CA TYR A 81 11.34 3.42 -18.37
C TYR A 81 12.07 2.10 -18.05
N GLY A 82 11.82 1.01 -18.78
CA GLY A 82 12.52 -0.27 -18.61
C GLY A 82 11.89 -1.22 -17.59
N VAL A 83 10.66 -0.94 -17.11
CA VAL A 83 9.91 -1.87 -16.26
C VAL A 83 9.24 -2.93 -17.14
N ASN A 84 9.60 -4.20 -16.95
CA ASN A 84 9.12 -5.28 -17.82
C ASN A 84 7.64 -5.63 -17.56
N ASN A 85 6.87 -5.91 -18.61
CA ASN A 85 5.41 -6.16 -18.52
C ASN A 85 5.04 -7.48 -17.82
N ASP A 86 5.92 -8.47 -17.84
CA ASP A 86 5.67 -9.77 -17.20
C ASP A 86 5.58 -9.66 -15.67
N LEU A 87 6.13 -8.60 -15.08
CA LEU A 87 6.04 -8.28 -13.65
C LEU A 87 4.67 -7.68 -13.27
N VAL A 88 3.89 -7.24 -14.26
CA VAL A 88 2.71 -6.38 -14.11
C VAL A 88 1.42 -7.12 -14.50
N SER A 89 1.50 -8.44 -14.71
CA SER A 89 0.35 -9.30 -15.02
C SER A 89 0.03 -10.18 -13.81
N SER A 90 -0.88 -9.74 -12.94
CA SER A 90 -1.35 -10.56 -11.83
C SER A 90 -2.88 -10.51 -11.68
N ASN A 91 -3.51 -11.68 -11.68
CA ASN A 91 -4.91 -11.83 -11.28
C ASN A 91 -4.96 -11.84 -9.75
N THR A 92 -5.14 -10.68 -9.12
CA THR A 92 -5.31 -10.61 -7.66
C THR A 92 -6.72 -11.03 -7.25
N LEU A 93 -6.82 -11.79 -6.15
CA LEU A 93 -8.08 -12.22 -5.55
C LEU A 93 -8.77 -11.10 -4.76
N PHE A 94 -8.01 -10.13 -4.28
CA PHE A 94 -8.50 -9.04 -3.43
C PHE A 94 -8.22 -7.68 -4.06
N ASN A 95 -9.05 -6.70 -3.69
CA ASN A 95 -8.78 -5.29 -3.94
C ASN A 95 -7.80 -4.75 -2.89
N TYR A 96 -6.52 -5.11 -3.01
CA TYR A 96 -5.50 -4.68 -2.05
C TYR A 96 -5.43 -3.16 -1.83
N PRO A 97 -5.55 -2.30 -2.87
CA PRO A 97 -5.58 -0.84 -2.69
C PRO A 97 -6.60 -0.34 -1.68
N SER A 98 -7.78 -0.96 -1.60
CA SER A 98 -8.86 -0.52 -0.70
C SER A 98 -8.57 -0.80 0.77
N PHE A 99 -7.54 -1.60 1.09
CA PHE A 99 -7.18 -1.93 2.47
C PHE A 99 -6.22 -0.95 3.11
N ILE A 100 -5.63 -0.02 2.35
CA ILE A 100 -4.72 0.99 2.89
C ILE A 100 -5.38 1.81 3.99
N LYS A 101 -4.70 1.90 5.14
CA LYS A 101 -5.11 2.69 6.32
C LYS A 101 -4.06 3.71 6.76
N TYR A 102 -2.79 3.47 6.46
CA TYR A 102 -1.70 4.33 6.87
C TYR A 102 -0.89 4.73 5.63
N LEU A 103 -0.74 6.04 5.43
CA LEU A 103 0.09 6.59 4.37
C LEU A 103 1.19 7.43 5.00
N ASP A 104 2.41 6.92 4.95
CA ASP A 104 3.63 7.66 5.24
C ASP A 104 4.36 7.89 3.92
N ILE A 105 4.37 9.13 3.45
CA ILE A 105 4.92 9.47 2.12
C ILE A 105 6.41 9.12 2.05
N ASP A 106 7.18 9.35 3.12
CA ASP A 106 8.61 9.05 3.12
C ASP A 106 8.86 7.55 2.99
N LYS A 107 8.11 6.72 3.72
CA LYS A 107 8.21 5.26 3.58
C LYS A 107 7.84 4.81 2.17
N ILE A 108 6.76 5.34 1.61
CA ILE A 108 6.32 5.01 0.25
C ILE A 108 7.40 5.34 -0.77
N LEU A 109 7.93 6.57 -0.75
CA LEU A 109 8.99 7.01 -1.66
C LEU A 109 10.25 6.16 -1.49
N ASN A 110 10.66 5.86 -0.25
CA ASN A 110 11.82 5.01 0.01
C ASN A 110 11.63 3.59 -0.53
N SER A 111 10.45 2.98 -0.36
CA SER A 111 10.15 1.66 -0.91
C SER A 111 10.15 1.66 -2.44
N ILE A 112 9.54 2.68 -3.07
CA ILE A 112 9.53 2.81 -4.54
C ILE A 112 10.94 3.03 -5.06
N GLN A 113 11.71 3.93 -4.44
CA GLN A 113 13.10 4.20 -4.82
C GLN A 113 13.94 2.92 -4.74
N THR A 114 13.82 2.17 -3.63
CA THR A 114 14.56 0.92 -3.44
C THR A 114 14.19 -0.09 -4.52
N TRP A 115 12.89 -0.29 -4.78
CA TRP A 115 12.43 -1.20 -5.83
C TRP A 115 12.93 -0.76 -7.23
N VAL A 116 12.80 0.51 -7.58
CA VAL A 116 13.30 1.04 -8.86
C VAL A 116 14.81 0.85 -9.00
N ASP A 117 15.57 1.16 -7.95
CA ASP A 117 17.02 1.01 -7.93
C ASP A 117 17.44 -0.44 -8.17
N THR A 118 16.70 -1.41 -7.61
CA THR A 118 16.96 -2.84 -7.84
C THR A 118 16.63 -3.31 -9.25
N LEU A 119 15.69 -2.66 -9.93
CA LEU A 119 15.12 -3.13 -11.19
C LEU A 119 15.76 -2.46 -12.42
N VAL A 120 15.96 -1.14 -12.35
CA VAL A 120 16.42 -0.29 -13.47
C VAL A 120 17.72 0.45 -13.13
N GLY A 121 18.13 0.49 -11.85
CA GLY A 121 19.30 1.21 -11.37
C GLY A 121 18.97 2.61 -10.84
N LYS A 122 20.01 3.32 -10.35
CA LYS A 122 19.90 4.61 -9.66
C LYS A 122 19.54 5.77 -10.59
N ASN A 123 19.17 6.91 -9.99
CA ASN A 123 18.87 8.20 -10.64
C ASN A 123 17.60 8.20 -11.52
N GLN A 124 16.63 7.34 -11.18
CA GLN A 124 15.35 7.19 -11.90
C GLN A 124 14.22 8.03 -11.28
N GLU A 125 14.49 9.28 -10.92
CA GLU A 125 13.53 10.13 -10.18
C GLU A 125 12.18 10.26 -10.91
N LYS A 126 12.21 10.41 -12.24
CA LYS A 126 10.97 10.52 -13.05
C LYS A 126 10.11 9.26 -12.96
N LEU A 127 10.73 8.08 -12.94
CA LEU A 127 10.02 6.80 -12.80
C LEU A 127 9.45 6.65 -11.39
N VAL A 128 10.22 7.00 -10.36
CA VAL A 128 9.78 6.99 -8.96
C VAL A 128 8.54 7.88 -8.79
N ASN A 129 8.55 9.08 -9.37
CA ASN A 129 7.41 10.00 -9.32
C ASN A 129 6.18 9.46 -10.06
N LEU A 130 6.39 8.85 -11.22
CA LEU A 130 5.32 8.24 -11.99
C LEU A 130 4.63 7.14 -11.17
N ILE A 131 5.42 6.23 -10.60
CA ILE A 131 4.89 5.13 -9.77
C ILE A 131 4.17 5.70 -8.55
N TYR A 132 4.83 6.60 -7.82
CA TYR A 132 4.27 7.20 -6.61
C TYR A 132 2.91 7.87 -6.87
N ARG A 133 2.82 8.71 -7.91
CA ARG A 133 1.58 9.37 -8.29
C ARG A 133 0.50 8.35 -8.65
N SER A 134 0.83 7.35 -9.45
CA SER A 134 -0.12 6.32 -9.87
C SER A 134 -0.62 5.46 -8.70
N LEU A 135 0.22 5.18 -7.70
CA LEU A 135 -0.21 4.49 -6.48
C LEU A 135 -1.16 5.35 -5.64
N LEU A 136 -0.87 6.64 -5.47
CA LEU A 136 -1.77 7.56 -4.76
C LEU A 136 -3.14 7.68 -5.43
N GLU A 137 -3.16 7.90 -6.74
CA GLU A 137 -4.41 7.95 -7.53
C GLU A 137 -5.20 6.65 -7.37
N MET A 138 -4.53 5.49 -7.43
CA MET A 138 -5.16 4.19 -7.22
C MET A 138 -5.77 4.03 -5.81
N PHE A 139 -5.08 4.47 -4.75
CA PHE A 139 -5.61 4.37 -3.39
C PHE A 139 -6.86 5.23 -3.20
N ILE A 140 -6.88 6.42 -3.81
CA ILE A 140 -8.02 7.33 -3.81
C ILE A 140 -9.20 6.71 -4.57
N GLU A 141 -8.97 6.21 -5.79
CA GLU A 141 -10.00 5.61 -6.65
C GLU A 141 -10.64 4.36 -6.04
N ASN A 142 -9.89 3.60 -5.23
CA ASN A 142 -10.38 2.39 -4.57
C ASN A 142 -11.04 2.66 -3.22
N GLU A 143 -11.47 3.89 -2.97
CA GLU A 143 -12.18 4.32 -1.76
C GLU A 143 -11.43 3.93 -0.47
N GLY A 144 -10.10 4.04 -0.49
CA GLY A 144 -9.29 3.75 0.69
C GLY A 144 -9.76 4.59 1.86
N ASN A 145 -9.90 3.95 3.02
CA ASN A 145 -10.43 4.59 4.21
C ASN A 145 -9.27 4.91 5.16
N LEU A 146 -8.63 6.06 4.94
CA LEU A 146 -7.38 6.41 5.61
C LEU A 146 -7.59 6.76 7.09
N HIS A 147 -6.73 6.22 7.95
CA HIS A 147 -6.72 6.52 9.39
C HIS A 147 -5.52 7.38 9.79
N SER A 148 -4.38 7.22 9.12
CA SER A 148 -3.17 8.02 9.36
C SER A 148 -2.60 8.56 8.06
N PHE A 149 -2.22 9.83 8.07
CA PHE A 149 -1.49 10.47 6.99
C PHE A 149 -0.28 11.21 7.55
N GLU A 150 0.91 10.78 7.15
CA GLU A 150 2.19 11.31 7.62
C GLU A 150 2.98 11.84 6.41
N VAL A 151 3.37 13.10 6.48
CA VAL A 151 4.14 13.79 5.44
C VAL A 151 5.33 14.50 6.07
N VAL A 152 6.50 14.27 5.50
CA VAL A 152 7.70 15.02 5.83
C VAL A 152 8.04 15.93 4.65
N LEU A 153 7.72 17.21 4.81
CA LEU A 153 8.09 18.29 3.91
C LEU A 153 9.60 18.54 4.02
N SER A 154 10.35 17.82 3.19
CA SER A 154 11.80 17.99 3.03
C SER A 154 12.08 18.74 1.73
N THR A 155 12.97 19.74 1.78
CA THR A 155 13.48 20.47 0.61
C THR A 155 14.21 19.57 -0.41
N ARG A 156 14.53 18.32 -0.04
CA ARG A 156 15.21 17.35 -0.92
C ARG A 156 14.32 16.82 -2.05
N TYR A 157 13.00 16.94 -1.96
CA TYR A 157 12.09 16.42 -2.98
C TYR A 157 10.99 17.45 -3.27
N ASN A 158 11.01 18.08 -4.45
CA ASN A 158 9.94 18.99 -4.90
C ASN A 158 8.60 18.26 -5.21
N TYR A 159 8.49 16.97 -4.87
CA TYR A 159 7.38 16.09 -5.20
C TYR A 159 6.18 16.19 -4.24
N PHE A 160 6.40 16.75 -3.04
CA PHE A 160 5.42 16.71 -1.94
C PHE A 160 4.18 17.61 -2.14
N ASN A 161 4.32 18.76 -2.79
CA ASN A 161 3.19 19.70 -2.92
C ASN A 161 2.00 19.07 -3.67
N ASN A 162 2.29 18.26 -4.70
CA ASN A 162 1.24 17.65 -5.52
C ASN A 162 0.43 16.59 -4.76
N SER A 163 1.01 15.93 -3.75
CA SER A 163 0.33 14.85 -3.01
C SER A 163 -0.64 15.34 -1.97
N ILE A 164 -0.27 16.42 -1.27
CA ILE A 164 -1.16 17.11 -0.33
C ILE A 164 -2.38 17.61 -1.11
N ASP A 165 -2.17 18.27 -2.25
CA ASP A 165 -3.25 18.77 -3.09
C ASP A 165 -4.19 17.65 -3.57
N LEU A 166 -3.64 16.51 -4.03
CA LEU A 166 -4.43 15.36 -4.47
C LEU A 166 -5.29 14.76 -3.35
N ILE A 167 -4.74 14.62 -2.13
CA ILE A 167 -5.50 14.08 -0.99
C ILE A 167 -6.58 15.06 -0.54
N LEU A 168 -6.27 16.36 -0.49
CA LEU A 168 -7.23 17.40 -0.12
C LEU A 168 -8.39 17.53 -1.11
N GLN A 169 -8.17 17.23 -2.40
CA GLN A 169 -9.22 17.21 -3.43
C GLN A 169 -10.18 16.02 -3.28
N ASN A 170 -9.84 15.02 -2.46
CA ASN A 170 -10.61 13.79 -2.30
C ASN A 170 -11.07 13.61 -0.84
N PRO A 171 -12.08 14.38 -0.38
CA PRO A 171 -12.47 14.42 1.03
C PRO A 171 -12.94 13.06 1.58
N ASN A 172 -13.54 12.20 0.75
CA ASN A 172 -13.96 10.86 1.17
C ASN A 172 -12.76 9.97 1.58
N PHE A 173 -11.63 10.14 0.89
CA PHE A 173 -10.39 9.43 1.20
C PHE A 173 -9.77 9.92 2.51
N ALA A 174 -9.91 11.21 2.80
CA ALA A 174 -9.36 11.86 3.99
C ALA A 174 -10.31 11.90 5.21
N TYR A 175 -11.60 11.58 5.03
CA TYR A 175 -12.64 11.84 6.02
C TYR A 175 -12.40 11.17 7.39
N ASN A 176 -11.82 9.97 7.38
CA ASN A 176 -11.59 9.17 8.60
C ASN A 176 -10.17 9.32 9.17
N ILE A 177 -9.36 10.27 8.67
CA ILE A 177 -8.02 10.51 9.21
C ILE A 177 -8.14 10.95 10.67
N ARG A 178 -7.53 10.18 11.56
CA ARG A 178 -7.44 10.48 13.00
C ARG A 178 -6.07 11.02 13.37
N ASN A 179 -5.05 10.61 12.61
CA ASN A 179 -3.67 11.02 12.81
C ASN A 179 -3.20 11.74 11.54
N LEU A 180 -2.93 13.04 11.65
CA LEU A 180 -2.32 13.84 10.59
C LEU A 180 -1.01 14.41 11.12
N GLU A 181 0.10 14.00 10.52
CA GLU A 181 1.42 14.49 10.89
C GLU A 181 2.10 15.18 9.71
N LEU A 182 2.42 16.47 9.88
CA LEU A 182 3.12 17.28 8.90
C LEU A 182 4.44 17.76 9.53
N ARG A 183 5.57 17.18 9.12
CA ARG A 183 6.91 17.58 9.58
C ARG A 183 7.59 18.41 8.51
N ILE A 184 8.13 19.57 8.85
CA ILE A 184 8.94 20.37 7.93
C ILE A 184 10.41 20.21 8.31
N ILE A 185 11.21 19.66 7.40
CA ILE A 185 12.66 19.59 7.53
C ILE A 185 13.25 20.71 6.67
N ASN A 186 13.53 21.84 7.31
CA ASN A 186 14.34 22.89 6.70
C ASN A 186 15.79 22.41 6.65
N SER A 187 16.32 22.19 5.45
CA SER A 187 17.76 22.08 5.26
C SER A 187 18.40 23.46 5.46
N ILE A 188 18.57 23.89 6.71
CA ILE A 188 19.49 24.99 7.00
C ILE A 188 20.88 24.41 6.75
N PHE A 189 21.49 24.81 5.63
CA PHE A 189 22.93 24.69 5.45
C PHE A 189 23.58 25.50 6.57
N LEU A 190 24.17 24.83 7.56
CA LEU A 190 25.20 25.44 8.39
C LEU A 190 26.44 25.61 7.48
N CYS A 191 26.86 26.86 7.29
CA CYS A 191 28.09 27.23 6.59
C CYS A 191 29.32 26.55 7.21
#